data_AF-A0A6J8A5R7-F1
#
_entry.id   AF-A0A6J8A5R7-F1
#
_cell.length_a   1.000
_cell.length_b   1.000
_cell.length_c   1.000
_cell.angle_alpha   90.00
_cell.angle_beta   90.00
_cell.angle_gamma   90.00
#
_symmetry.space_group_name_H-M   'P 1'
#
loop_
_entity.id
_entity.type
_entity.pdbx_description
1 polymer ?
#
loop_
_entity_poly.entity_id
_entity_poly.type
_entity_poly.pdbx_seq_one_letter_code
_entity_poly.pdbx_strand_id
1 'polypeptide(L)'
;MPDDQIDTLAVQVAQTLFASFYKLLKVAMKDQLPGGLFYVASPELTAETLSVIPHNKLPERAFGMLDFMVRFRPNASILINESFITFSFNKTHEWLDSLPKEERDKLLTDARKQGTLLRGKFKLRCSEIKKKRLESLKKKQEAVRKKKENSFKKKEIQTSEVIFYGLWQSSSVADDILRSITKTSEKRKALIAQLRFQQNVLKQYVKGKKIFNASVKGKALSREALTENVKKLIEEAASKDVSENIQQRSSRMPILVGKKVRHTFNEGTFTAKVISTVPGFPDYYNLIYDNELDSEGKVTDTTAIYTYRLLEDYRAKKLDNTGGGRSKTMFEVLFKIRSACSCTGSTIF
;
A
#
# COMPACT_ATOMS: atom_id res chain seq x y z
N MET A 1 42.03 19.18 -5.67
CA MET A 1 41.03 20.10 -6.25
C MET A 1 39.66 19.65 -5.78
N PRO A 2 38.72 20.57 -5.48
CA PRO A 2 37.32 20.21 -5.24
C PRO A 2 36.79 19.44 -6.46
N ASP A 3 36.00 18.40 -6.22
CA ASP A 3 35.42 17.56 -7.26
C ASP A 3 34.14 18.23 -7.76
N ASP A 4 34.17 18.82 -8.95
CA ASP A 4 33.07 19.61 -9.54
C ASP A 4 31.73 18.85 -9.58
N GLN A 5 31.77 17.51 -9.60
CA GLN A 5 30.57 16.67 -9.55
C GLN A 5 29.94 16.64 -8.15
N ILE A 6 30.77 16.62 -7.10
CA ILE A 6 30.32 16.66 -5.70
C ILE A 6 29.69 18.03 -5.39
N ASP A 7 30.29 19.11 -5.90
CA ASP A 7 29.77 20.47 -5.72
C ASP A 7 28.42 20.67 -6.44
N THR A 8 28.26 20.12 -7.64
CA THR A 8 26.99 20.17 -8.38
C THR A 8 25.87 19.43 -7.64
N LEU A 9 26.15 18.25 -7.09
CA LEU A 9 25.18 17.48 -6.30
C LEU A 9 24.84 18.19 -4.98
N ALA A 10 25.83 18.78 -4.30
CA ALA A 10 25.61 19.54 -3.08
C ALA A 10 24.68 20.74 -3.33
N VAL A 11 24.86 21.46 -4.44
CA VAL A 11 23.98 22.57 -4.85
C VAL A 11 22.56 22.08 -5.12
N GLN A 12 22.37 20.97 -5.83
CA GLN A 12 21.04 20.41 -6.11
C GLN A 12 20.31 19.95 -4.85
N VAL A 13 21.04 19.32 -3.91
CA VAL A 13 20.49 18.92 -2.61
C VAL A 13 20.11 20.15 -1.78
N ALA A 14 20.98 21.16 -1.73
CA ALA A 14 20.69 22.41 -1.02
C ALA A 14 19.46 23.11 -1.61
N GLN A 15 19.36 23.23 -2.94
CA GLN A 15 18.18 23.79 -3.62
C GLN A 15 16.89 23.04 -3.26
N THR A 16 16.93 21.70 -3.26
CA THR A 16 15.78 20.88 -2.90
C THR A 16 15.39 21.07 -1.43
N LEU A 17 16.38 21.10 -0.54
CA LEU A 17 16.16 21.35 0.89
C LEU A 17 15.55 22.74 1.11
N PHE A 18 16.12 23.80 0.55
CA PHE A 18 15.58 25.16 0.69
C PHE A 18 14.19 25.31 0.08
N ALA A 19 13.90 24.69 -1.06
CA ALA A 19 12.56 24.68 -1.64
C ALA A 19 11.56 23.98 -0.70
N SER A 20 11.97 22.87 -0.08
CA SER A 20 11.14 22.16 0.90
C SER A 20 10.93 22.96 2.20
N PHE A 21 11.97 23.63 2.71
CA PHE A 21 11.89 24.52 3.86
C PHE A 21 10.99 25.71 3.59
N TYR A 22 11.12 26.35 2.43
CA TYR A 22 10.23 27.44 2.02
C TYR A 22 8.77 27.00 2.03
N LYS A 23 8.48 25.82 1.46
CA LYS A 23 7.12 25.28 1.45
C LYS A 23 6.61 24.99 2.86
N LEU A 24 7.46 24.44 3.72
CA LEU A 24 7.12 24.16 5.11
C LEU A 24 6.84 25.45 5.88
N LEU A 25 7.74 26.44 5.79
CA LEU A 25 7.61 27.74 6.45
C LEU A 25 6.36 28.48 5.96
N LYS A 26 6.05 28.43 4.66
CA LYS A 26 4.84 29.06 4.11
C LYS A 26 3.54 28.46 4.67
N VAL A 27 3.55 27.17 5.00
CA VAL A 27 2.41 26.50 5.64
C VAL A 27 2.40 26.76 7.14
N ALA A 28 3.55 26.66 7.80
CA ALA A 28 3.67 26.79 9.25
C ALA A 28 3.44 28.24 9.73
N MET A 29 3.90 29.22 8.95
CA MET A 29 3.78 30.66 9.23
C MET A 29 2.63 31.30 8.44
N LYS A 30 1.69 30.50 7.92
CA LYS A 30 0.60 31.00 7.06
C LYS A 30 -0.18 32.13 7.72
N ASP A 31 -0.36 32.06 9.03
CA ASP A 31 -1.14 33.04 9.78
C ASP A 31 -0.36 34.33 10.05
N GLN A 32 0.97 34.29 10.00
CA GLN A 32 1.88 35.41 10.23
C GLN A 32 2.34 36.08 8.91
N LEU A 33 2.13 35.42 7.77
CA LEU A 33 2.46 35.92 6.43
C LEU A 33 1.36 36.86 5.88
N PRO A 34 1.65 37.68 4.84
CA PRO A 34 0.66 38.58 4.24
C PRO A 34 -0.67 37.89 3.91
N GLY A 35 -1.77 38.41 4.49
CA GLY A 35 -3.12 37.83 4.37
C GLY A 35 -3.45 36.74 5.42
N GLY A 36 -2.55 36.45 6.34
CA GLY A 36 -2.77 35.60 7.50
C GLY A 36 -3.44 36.34 8.67
N LEU A 37 -4.01 35.59 9.61
CA LEU A 37 -4.80 36.09 10.75
C LEU A 37 -4.02 37.08 11.65
N PHE A 38 -2.71 36.89 11.77
CA PHE A 38 -1.82 37.65 12.65
C PHE A 38 -0.89 38.61 11.90
N TYR A 39 -1.04 38.74 10.57
CA TYR A 39 -0.22 39.64 9.77
C TYR A 39 -0.48 41.12 10.08
N VAL A 40 -1.75 41.47 10.29
CA VAL A 40 -2.17 42.75 10.85
C VAL A 40 -2.93 42.43 12.14
N ALA A 41 -2.23 42.48 13.27
CA ALA A 41 -2.84 42.23 14.57
C ALA A 41 -3.91 43.28 14.83
N SER A 42 -5.09 42.85 15.29
CA SER A 42 -6.11 43.78 15.78
C SER A 42 -5.59 44.50 17.03
N PRO A 43 -6.07 45.73 17.32
CA PRO A 43 -5.69 46.44 18.54
C PRO A 43 -6.03 45.64 19.82
N GLU A 44 -7.11 44.85 19.80
CA GLU A 44 -7.50 43.93 20.89
C GLU A 44 -6.46 42.81 21.10
N LEU A 45 -6.05 42.13 20.02
CA LEU A 45 -5.03 41.07 20.10
C LEU A 45 -3.68 41.63 20.53
N THR A 46 -3.37 42.86 20.13
CA THR A 46 -2.15 43.55 20.55
C THR A 46 -2.18 43.82 22.06
N ALA A 47 -3.32 44.27 22.59
CA ALA A 47 -3.48 44.47 24.03
C ALA A 47 -3.33 43.17 24.84
N GLU A 48 -3.89 42.05 24.35
CA GLU A 48 -3.75 40.74 25.01
C GLU A 48 -2.30 40.23 24.98
N THR A 49 -1.61 40.38 23.85
CA THR A 49 -0.26 39.84 23.64
C THR A 49 0.85 40.67 24.28
N LEU A 50 0.60 41.94 24.64
CA LEU A 50 1.54 42.78 25.40
C LEU A 50 1.92 42.17 26.76
N SER A 51 1.04 41.34 27.34
CA SER A 51 1.30 40.65 28.60
C SER A 51 2.25 39.45 28.47
N VAL A 52 2.51 38.99 27.24
CA VAL A 52 3.31 37.80 26.95
C VAL A 52 4.76 38.19 26.72
N ILE A 53 5.67 37.45 27.35
CA ILE A 53 7.11 37.65 27.19
C ILE A 53 7.49 37.33 25.72
N PRO A 54 8.14 38.26 24.99
CA PRO A 54 8.37 38.13 23.54
C PRO A 54 9.40 37.06 23.17
N HIS A 55 10.08 36.46 24.15
CA HIS A 55 11.10 35.44 23.94
C HIS A 55 10.67 34.06 24.48
N ASN A 56 11.03 33.00 23.76
CA ASN A 56 10.78 31.61 24.14
C ASN A 56 11.79 31.04 25.17
N LYS A 57 12.64 31.86 25.78
CA LYS A 57 13.74 31.38 26.67
C LYS A 57 13.26 30.45 27.79
N LEU A 58 12.11 30.73 28.41
CA LEU A 58 11.57 29.92 29.50
C LEU A 58 11.10 28.54 29.01
N PRO A 59 10.21 28.45 27.99
CA PRO A 59 9.87 27.18 27.35
C PRO A 59 11.09 26.38 26.91
N GLU A 60 12.03 27.00 26.19
CA GLU A 60 13.25 26.31 25.71
C GLU A 60 14.08 25.76 26.85
N ARG A 61 14.27 26.53 27.92
CA ARG A 61 14.99 26.05 29.11
C ARG A 61 14.26 24.91 29.80
N ALA A 62 12.93 24.98 29.91
CA ALA A 62 12.13 23.90 30.50
C ALA A 62 12.20 22.62 29.65
N PHE A 63 12.13 22.73 28.32
CA PHE A 63 12.28 21.60 27.41
C PHE A 63 13.70 21.02 27.44
N GLY A 64 14.74 21.86 27.46
CA GLY A 64 16.11 21.40 27.60
C GLY A 64 16.34 20.65 28.90
N MET A 65 15.78 21.14 30.01
CA MET A 65 15.83 20.44 31.30
C MET A 65 15.05 19.12 31.27
N LEU A 66 13.88 19.09 30.62
CA LEU A 66 13.10 17.86 30.45
C LEU A 66 13.84 16.82 29.63
N ASP A 67 14.43 17.21 28.49
CA ASP A 67 15.22 16.30 27.65
C ASP A 67 16.41 15.73 28.43
N PHE A 68 17.13 16.58 29.16
CA PHE A 68 18.19 16.13 30.06
C PHE A 68 17.67 15.14 31.11
N MET A 69 16.56 15.43 31.78
CA MET A 69 16.00 14.57 32.83
C MET A 69 15.51 13.22 32.29
N VAL A 70 14.92 13.19 31.10
CA VAL A 70 14.50 11.93 30.45
C VAL A 70 15.70 11.05 30.12
N ARG A 71 16.83 11.64 29.72
CA ARG A 71 18.08 10.90 29.47
C ARG A 71 18.77 10.45 30.76
N PHE A 72 18.84 11.34 31.75
CA PHE A 72 19.51 11.08 33.03
C PHE A 72 18.72 10.10 33.91
N ARG A 73 17.39 10.14 33.86
CA ARG A 73 16.47 9.31 34.66
C ARG A 73 15.43 8.64 33.76
N PRO A 74 15.82 7.68 32.91
CA PRO A 74 14.91 7.06 31.95
C PRO A 74 13.78 6.27 32.61
N ASN A 75 14.00 5.79 33.83
CA ASN A 75 13.00 5.04 34.60
C ASN A 75 12.05 5.96 35.40
N ALA A 76 12.31 7.27 35.45
CA ALA A 76 11.43 8.21 36.13
C ALA A 76 10.18 8.49 35.27
N SER A 77 9.02 8.54 35.92
CA SER A 77 7.80 8.94 35.22
C SER A 77 7.88 10.41 34.79
N ILE A 78 7.20 10.75 33.69
CA ILE A 78 7.10 12.14 33.20
C ILE A 78 6.57 13.07 34.30
N LEU A 79 5.60 12.60 35.09
CA LEU A 79 5.04 13.35 36.22
C LEU A 79 6.10 13.76 37.25
N ILE A 80 7.06 12.88 37.54
CA ILE A 80 8.15 13.16 38.48
C ILE A 80 9.10 14.19 37.89
N ASN A 81 9.48 14.03 36.62
CA ASN A 81 10.38 14.96 35.95
C ASN A 81 9.74 16.36 35.82
N GLU A 82 8.46 16.43 35.46
CA GLU A 82 7.68 17.67 35.44
C GLU A 82 7.65 18.33 36.82
N SER A 83 7.31 17.58 37.86
CA SER A 83 7.27 18.09 39.24
C SER A 83 8.61 18.66 39.67
N PHE A 84 9.72 17.99 39.33
CA PHE A 84 11.07 18.46 39.63
C PHE A 84 11.39 19.77 38.91
N ILE A 85 11.10 19.84 37.60
CA ILE A 85 11.30 21.04 36.79
C ILE A 85 10.51 22.20 37.39
N THR A 86 9.21 22.04 37.62
CA THR A 86 8.36 23.08 38.20
C THR A 86 8.85 23.52 39.57
N PHE A 87 9.26 22.58 40.43
CA PHE A 87 9.81 22.88 41.75
C PHE A 87 11.09 23.73 41.69
N SER A 88 11.99 23.44 40.74
CA SER A 88 13.21 24.22 40.52
C SER A 88 12.92 25.60 39.92
N PHE A 89 12.08 25.68 38.88
CA PHE A 89 11.76 26.94 38.20
C PHE A 89 11.01 27.92 39.09
N ASN A 90 10.10 27.42 39.93
CA ASN A 90 9.35 28.23 40.87
C ASN A 90 10.13 28.55 42.14
N LYS A 91 11.40 28.14 42.24
CA LYS A 91 12.25 28.31 43.44
C LYS A 91 11.53 27.87 44.71
N THR A 92 10.78 26.77 44.62
CA THR A 92 9.90 26.33 45.71
C THR A 92 10.69 25.98 46.97
N HIS A 93 11.96 25.53 46.83
CA HIS A 93 12.85 25.32 47.98
C HIS A 93 13.16 26.63 48.73
N GLU A 94 13.56 27.70 48.04
CA GLU A 94 13.84 29.02 48.64
C GLU A 94 12.60 29.53 49.40
N TRP A 95 11.42 29.38 48.78
CA TRP A 95 10.16 29.76 49.42
C TRP A 95 9.86 28.89 50.65
N LEU A 96 10.02 27.57 50.58
CA LEU A 96 9.82 26.68 51.72
C LEU A 96 10.78 26.97 52.88
N ASP A 97 12.01 27.37 52.58
CA ASP A 97 13.01 27.72 53.60
C ASP A 97 12.70 29.05 54.30
N SER A 98 11.95 29.95 53.63
CA SER A 98 11.49 31.21 54.23
C SER A 98 10.32 31.05 55.21
N LEU A 99 9.63 29.90 55.20
CA LEU A 99 8.45 29.66 56.04
C LEU A 99 8.81 29.16 57.45
N PRO A 100 7.97 29.43 58.46
CA PRO A 100 8.09 28.81 59.77
C PRO A 100 8.04 27.29 59.68
N LYS A 101 8.82 26.63 60.55
CA LYS A 101 8.98 25.16 60.53
C LYS A 101 7.65 24.41 60.60
N GLU A 102 6.73 24.85 61.45
CA GLU A 102 5.41 24.21 61.61
C GLU A 102 4.56 24.27 60.34
N GLU A 103 4.57 25.42 59.65
CA GLU A 103 3.80 25.63 58.44
C GLU A 103 4.40 24.83 57.28
N ARG A 104 5.73 24.83 57.16
CA ARG A 104 6.46 24.01 56.19
C ARG A 104 6.16 22.52 56.35
N ASP A 105 6.17 22.01 57.58
CA ASP A 105 5.93 20.59 57.85
C ASP A 105 4.48 20.18 57.56
N LYS A 106 3.51 21.07 57.82
CA LYS A 106 2.10 20.89 57.41
C LYS A 106 1.99 20.79 55.89
N LEU A 107 2.55 21.74 55.14
CA LEU A 107 2.52 21.76 53.67
C LEU A 107 3.17 20.52 53.06
N LEU A 108 4.33 20.09 53.57
CA LEU A 108 5.00 18.88 53.09
C LEU A 108 4.17 17.61 53.36
N THR A 109 3.48 17.56 54.50
CA THR A 109 2.58 16.45 54.83
C THR A 109 1.40 16.39 53.87
N ASP A 110 0.79 17.52 53.56
CA ASP A 110 -0.32 17.60 52.62
C ASP A 110 0.12 17.30 51.18
N ALA A 111 1.30 17.78 50.77
CA ALA A 111 1.89 17.47 49.47
C ALA A 111 2.11 15.95 49.28
N ARG A 112 2.54 15.23 50.33
CA ARG A 112 2.69 13.76 50.29
C ARG A 112 1.35 13.05 50.09
N LYS A 113 0.29 13.51 50.77
CA LYS A 113 -1.07 12.97 50.61
C LYS A 113 -1.58 13.21 49.18
N GLN A 114 -1.48 14.45 48.70
CA GLN A 114 -1.92 14.82 47.35
C GLN A 114 -1.12 14.12 46.24
N GLY A 115 0.19 13.93 46.44
CA GLY A 115 1.03 13.21 45.49
C GLY A 115 0.57 11.78 45.24
N THR A 116 0.03 11.10 46.26
CA THR A 116 -0.52 9.75 46.11
C THR A 116 -1.79 9.75 45.26
N LEU A 117 -2.69 10.69 45.51
CA LEU A 117 -3.92 10.86 44.71
C LEU A 117 -3.59 11.21 43.25
N LEU A 118 -2.61 12.07 43.03
CA LEU A 118 -2.19 12.50 41.70
C LEU A 118 -1.59 11.34 40.89
N ARG A 119 -0.75 10.50 41.51
CA ARG A 119 -0.24 9.27 40.88
C ARG A 119 -1.36 8.32 40.46
N GLY A 120 -2.39 8.18 41.30
CA GLY A 120 -3.60 7.42 40.97
C GLY A 120 -4.31 7.96 39.73
N LYS A 121 -4.60 9.26 39.70
CA LYS A 121 -5.22 9.95 38.55
C LYS A 121 -4.37 9.80 37.27
N PHE A 122 -3.05 9.94 37.38
CA PHE A 122 -2.14 9.79 36.26
C PHE A 122 -2.20 8.37 35.67
N LYS A 123 -2.17 7.33 36.52
CA LYS A 123 -2.29 5.93 36.09
C LYS A 123 -3.61 5.66 35.35
N LEU A 124 -4.73 6.19 35.87
CA LEU A 124 -6.04 6.08 35.23
C LEU A 124 -6.02 6.73 33.84
N ARG A 125 -5.52 7.97 33.74
CA ARG A 125 -5.40 8.70 32.48
C ARG A 125 -4.52 7.96 31.47
N CYS A 126 -3.40 7.37 31.89
CA CYS A 126 -2.56 6.55 31.02
C CYS A 126 -3.32 5.33 30.48
N SER A 127 -4.14 4.67 31.31
CA SER A 127 -4.98 3.55 30.90
C SER A 127 -6.02 3.97 29.86
N GLU A 128 -6.70 5.09 30.09
CA GLU A 128 -7.68 5.65 29.15
C GLU A 128 -7.05 6.02 27.80
N ILE A 129 -5.88 6.68 27.82
CA ILE A 129 -5.14 7.02 26.59
C ILE A 129 -4.77 5.74 25.83
N LYS A 130 -4.31 4.70 26.53
CA LYS A 130 -3.98 3.40 25.92
C LYS A 130 -5.22 2.77 25.27
N LYS A 131 -6.38 2.80 25.95
CA LYS A 131 -7.65 2.29 25.41
C LYS A 131 -8.07 3.05 24.15
N LYS A 132 -8.06 4.39 24.19
CA LYS A 132 -8.39 5.24 23.03
C LYS A 132 -7.47 4.98 21.83
N ARG A 133 -6.16 4.80 22.07
CA ARG A 133 -5.19 4.44 21.01
C ARG A 133 -5.51 3.09 20.39
N LEU A 134 -5.83 2.09 21.20
CA LEU A 134 -6.21 0.76 20.73
C LEU A 134 -7.50 0.79 19.89
N GLU A 135 -8.51 1.53 20.33
CA GLU A 135 -9.77 1.71 19.58
C GLU A 135 -9.53 2.40 18.22
N SER A 136 -8.69 3.44 18.19
CA SER A 136 -8.30 4.11 16.94
C SER A 136 -7.58 3.16 15.97
N LEU A 137 -6.68 2.32 16.49
CA LEU A 137 -5.99 1.30 15.70
C LEU A 137 -6.97 0.26 15.13
N LYS A 138 -7.90 -0.24 15.94
CA LYS A 138 -8.94 -1.18 15.50
C LYS A 138 -9.80 -0.59 14.39
N LYS A 139 -10.25 0.67 14.53
CA LYS A 139 -11.02 1.38 13.49
C LYS A 139 -10.22 1.51 12.19
N LYS A 140 -8.93 1.84 12.26
CA LYS A 140 -8.05 1.90 11.08
C LYS A 140 -7.90 0.52 10.43
N GLN A 141 -7.71 -0.53 11.21
CA GLN A 141 -7.60 -1.90 10.71
C GLN A 141 -8.88 -2.36 10.02
N GLU A 142 -10.04 -2.08 10.62
CA GLU A 142 -11.34 -2.41 10.04
C GLU A 142 -11.60 -1.64 8.74
N ALA A 143 -11.25 -0.35 8.68
CA ALA A 143 -11.36 0.44 7.46
C ALA A 143 -10.48 -0.14 6.33
N VAL A 144 -9.24 -0.55 6.65
CA VAL A 144 -8.37 -1.24 5.69
C VAL A 144 -8.96 -2.58 5.26
N ARG A 145 -9.50 -3.37 6.19
CA ARG A 145 -10.16 -4.65 5.89
C ARG A 145 -11.35 -4.46 4.96
N LYS A 146 -12.28 -3.55 5.29
CA LYS A 146 -13.44 -3.19 4.44
C LYS A 146 -13.00 -2.70 3.06
N LYS A 147 -11.94 -1.88 2.98
CA LYS A 147 -11.37 -1.43 1.70
C LYS A 147 -10.83 -2.59 0.87
N LYS A 148 -10.16 -3.57 1.49
CA LYS A 148 -9.69 -4.79 0.83
C LYS A 148 -10.86 -5.66 0.37
N GLU A 149 -11.83 -5.95 1.23
CA GLU A 149 -13.05 -6.71 0.90
C GLU A 149 -13.80 -6.09 -0.27
N ASN A 150 -14.02 -4.77 -0.24
CA ASN A 150 -14.63 -4.03 -1.35
C ASN A 150 -13.80 -4.10 -2.63
N SER A 151 -12.47 -4.10 -2.51
CA SER A 151 -11.59 -4.29 -3.67
C SER A 151 -11.70 -5.71 -4.24
N PHE A 152 -11.84 -6.73 -3.40
CA PHE A 152 -12.02 -8.12 -3.85
C PHE A 152 -13.36 -8.29 -4.54
N LYS A 153 -14.46 -7.85 -3.93
CA LYS A 153 -15.81 -7.88 -4.53
C LYS A 153 -15.85 -7.17 -5.88
N LYS A 154 -15.19 -6.01 -6.00
CA LYS A 154 -15.09 -5.29 -7.29
C LYS A 154 -14.37 -6.11 -8.37
N LYS A 155 -13.28 -6.80 -8.01
CA LYS A 155 -12.55 -7.67 -8.95
C LYS A 155 -13.35 -8.89 -9.35
N GLU A 156 -14.08 -9.48 -8.40
CA GLU A 156 -14.96 -10.63 -8.64
C GLU A 156 -16.06 -10.27 -9.65
N ILE A 157 -16.75 -9.14 -9.46
CA ILE A 157 -17.75 -8.63 -10.41
C ILE A 157 -17.12 -8.42 -11.80
N GLN A 158 -15.96 -7.75 -11.87
CA GLN A 158 -15.27 -7.51 -13.13
C GLN A 158 -14.83 -8.81 -13.82
N THR A 159 -14.48 -9.83 -13.05
CA THR A 159 -14.12 -11.16 -13.56
C THR A 159 -15.37 -11.87 -14.09
N SER A 160 -16.49 -11.83 -13.36
CA SER A 160 -17.76 -12.41 -13.83
C SER A 160 -18.28 -11.74 -15.10
N GLU A 161 -18.12 -10.42 -15.24
CA GLU A 161 -18.49 -9.67 -16.45
C GLU A 161 -17.65 -10.15 -17.66
N VAL A 162 -16.35 -10.36 -17.48
CA VAL A 162 -15.48 -10.86 -18.56
C VAL A 162 -15.74 -12.33 -18.88
N ILE A 163 -16.11 -13.17 -17.91
CA ILE A 163 -16.55 -14.54 -18.18
C ILE A 163 -17.80 -14.54 -19.06
N PHE A 164 -18.75 -13.64 -18.80
CA PHE A 164 -19.98 -13.53 -19.59
C PHE A 164 -19.72 -13.04 -21.02
N TYR A 165 -18.85 -12.03 -21.21
CA TYR A 165 -18.56 -11.46 -22.54
C TYR A 165 -17.40 -12.14 -23.29
N GLY A 166 -16.68 -13.06 -22.64
CA GLY A 166 -15.44 -13.67 -23.14
C GLY A 166 -14.23 -12.75 -23.03
N LEU A 167 -13.03 -13.32 -22.83
CA LEU A 167 -11.77 -12.56 -22.77
C LEU A 167 -11.23 -12.30 -24.18
N TRP A 168 -10.93 -11.03 -24.49
CA TRP A 168 -10.48 -10.64 -25.83
C TRP A 168 -8.95 -10.63 -25.89
N GLN A 169 -8.38 -11.63 -26.56
CA GLN A 169 -6.93 -11.83 -26.65
C GLN A 169 -6.32 -11.29 -27.95
N SER A 170 -7.12 -11.10 -29.00
CA SER A 170 -6.67 -10.57 -30.28
C SER A 170 -7.63 -9.52 -30.82
N SER A 171 -7.12 -8.63 -31.68
CA SER A 171 -7.93 -7.59 -32.33
C SER A 171 -9.05 -8.19 -33.20
N SER A 172 -8.79 -9.34 -33.85
CA SER A 172 -9.79 -10.10 -34.62
C SER A 172 -10.93 -10.62 -33.74
N VAL A 173 -10.60 -11.25 -32.61
CA VAL A 173 -11.60 -11.79 -31.67
C VAL A 173 -12.46 -10.66 -31.08
N ALA A 174 -11.87 -9.49 -30.82
CA ALA A 174 -12.61 -8.31 -30.37
C ALA A 174 -13.64 -7.85 -31.41
N ASP A 175 -13.27 -7.82 -32.70
CA ASP A 175 -14.17 -7.42 -33.77
C ASP A 175 -15.29 -8.43 -34.01
N ASP A 176 -15.00 -9.73 -33.92
CA ASP A 176 -15.99 -10.81 -34.09
C ASP A 176 -17.04 -10.79 -32.98
N ILE A 177 -16.61 -10.60 -31.73
CA ILE A 177 -17.53 -10.48 -30.57
C ILE A 177 -18.34 -9.17 -30.63
N LEU A 178 -17.74 -8.08 -31.12
CA LEU A 178 -18.47 -6.83 -31.33
C LEU A 178 -19.50 -6.93 -32.47
N ARG A 179 -19.30 -7.82 -33.45
CA ARG A 179 -20.27 -8.11 -34.52
C ARG A 179 -21.43 -8.98 -34.03
N SER A 180 -21.18 -9.93 -33.13
CA SER A 180 -22.22 -10.84 -32.62
C SER A 180 -23.21 -10.18 -31.66
N ILE A 181 -22.81 -9.11 -30.95
CA ILE A 181 -23.71 -8.36 -30.08
C ILE A 181 -24.62 -7.45 -30.94
N THR A 182 -25.93 -7.53 -30.75
CA THR A 182 -26.91 -6.71 -31.52
C THR A 182 -27.18 -5.35 -30.87
N LYS A 183 -27.20 -5.26 -29.54
CA LYS A 183 -27.53 -4.02 -28.81
C LYS A 183 -26.32 -3.11 -28.59
N THR A 184 -26.45 -1.84 -28.98
CA THR A 184 -25.40 -0.81 -28.82
C THR A 184 -25.04 -0.55 -27.35
N SER A 185 -26.00 -0.64 -26.44
CA SER A 185 -25.77 -0.48 -25.00
C SER A 185 -24.95 -1.63 -24.40
N GLU A 186 -25.14 -2.86 -24.89
CA GLU A 186 -24.40 -4.05 -24.45
C GLU A 186 -22.97 -4.06 -24.99
N LYS A 187 -22.74 -3.60 -26.22
CA LYS A 187 -21.37 -3.40 -26.76
C LYS A 187 -20.55 -2.47 -25.87
N ARG A 188 -21.17 -1.38 -25.42
CA ARG A 188 -20.52 -0.41 -24.51
C ARG A 188 -20.19 -1.05 -23.17
N LYS A 189 -21.09 -1.88 -22.61
CA LYS A 189 -20.85 -2.60 -21.35
C LYS A 189 -19.70 -3.60 -21.48
N ALA A 190 -19.68 -4.38 -22.56
CA ALA A 190 -18.60 -5.35 -22.84
C ALA A 190 -17.23 -4.65 -22.95
N LEU A 191 -17.15 -3.54 -23.68
CA LEU A 191 -15.91 -2.74 -23.80
C LEU A 191 -15.43 -2.19 -22.46
N ILE A 192 -16.35 -1.66 -21.63
CA ILE A 192 -16.01 -1.14 -20.30
C ILE A 192 -15.57 -2.28 -19.36
N ALA A 193 -16.22 -3.44 -19.44
CA ALA A 193 -15.83 -4.63 -18.67
C ALA A 193 -14.40 -5.07 -19.01
N GLN A 194 -14.05 -5.11 -20.30
CA GLN A 194 -12.68 -5.42 -20.75
C GLN A 194 -11.65 -4.42 -20.22
N LEU A 195 -11.90 -3.10 -20.38
CA LEU A 195 -10.99 -2.07 -19.88
C LEU A 195 -10.79 -2.15 -18.36
N ARG A 196 -11.88 -2.38 -17.60
CA ARG A 196 -11.83 -2.49 -16.14
C ARG A 196 -11.12 -3.75 -15.69
N PHE A 197 -11.32 -4.87 -16.38
CA PHE A 197 -10.65 -6.13 -16.10
C PHE A 197 -9.14 -6.02 -16.34
N GLN A 198 -8.75 -5.48 -17.49
CA GLN A 198 -7.34 -5.23 -17.82
C GLN A 198 -6.67 -4.27 -16.81
N GLN A 199 -7.40 -3.23 -16.37
CA GLN A 199 -6.88 -2.27 -15.38
C GLN A 199 -6.78 -2.83 -13.95
N ASN A 200 -7.84 -3.46 -13.44
CA ASN A 200 -8.00 -3.74 -12.01
C ASN A 200 -7.69 -5.19 -11.63
N VAL A 201 -7.94 -6.14 -12.54
CA VAL A 201 -7.67 -7.56 -12.34
C VAL A 201 -6.28 -7.90 -12.87
N LEU A 202 -6.00 -7.61 -14.14
CA LEU A 202 -4.71 -7.90 -14.77
C LEU A 202 -3.61 -6.88 -14.44
N LYS A 203 -3.98 -5.68 -13.97
CA LYS A 203 -3.04 -4.58 -13.63
C LYS A 203 -2.09 -4.23 -14.77
N GLN A 204 -2.59 -4.20 -16.00
CA GLN A 204 -1.78 -3.92 -17.18
C GLN A 204 -1.17 -2.51 -17.09
N TYR A 205 0.14 -2.43 -17.30
CA TYR A 205 0.86 -1.15 -17.30
C TYR A 205 0.99 -0.59 -18.71
N VAL A 206 0.48 0.63 -18.87
CA VAL A 206 0.38 1.34 -20.15
C VAL A 206 0.84 2.77 -19.93
N LYS A 207 1.54 3.34 -20.92
CA LYS A 207 1.99 4.73 -20.90
C LYS A 207 0.78 5.67 -21.06
N GLY A 208 0.09 5.94 -19.95
CA GLY A 208 -1.03 6.87 -19.88
C GLY A 208 -2.27 6.28 -19.20
N LYS A 209 -2.53 6.68 -17.94
CA LYS A 209 -3.69 6.21 -17.15
C LYS A 209 -5.06 6.53 -17.77
N LYS A 210 -5.11 7.38 -18.81
CA LYS A 210 -6.35 7.84 -19.44
C LYS A 210 -7.01 6.78 -20.34
N ILE A 211 -6.27 5.76 -20.79
CA ILE A 211 -6.74 4.73 -21.73
C ILE A 211 -7.80 3.81 -21.09
N PHE A 212 -7.71 3.60 -19.78
CA PHE A 212 -8.68 2.77 -19.04
C PHE A 212 -9.96 3.52 -18.62
N ASN A 213 -10.05 4.83 -18.86
CA ASN A 213 -11.18 5.64 -18.40
C ASN A 213 -12.36 5.55 -19.37
N ALA A 214 -13.55 5.23 -18.85
CA ALA A 214 -14.80 5.24 -19.64
C ALA A 214 -15.35 6.65 -19.92
N SER A 215 -14.78 7.68 -19.29
CA SER A 215 -15.17 9.09 -19.43
C SER A 215 -13.98 10.03 -19.29
N VAL A 216 -13.99 11.15 -20.03
CA VAL A 216 -13.01 12.23 -19.93
C VAL A 216 -13.75 13.53 -19.66
N LYS A 217 -13.35 14.27 -18.62
CA LYS A 217 -13.96 15.55 -18.21
C LYS A 217 -15.50 15.49 -18.07
N GLY A 218 -16.03 14.40 -17.50
CA GLY A 218 -17.46 14.22 -17.28
C GLY A 218 -18.28 13.79 -18.51
N LYS A 219 -17.67 13.70 -19.70
CA LYS A 219 -18.32 13.17 -20.90
C LYS A 219 -17.93 11.72 -21.15
N ALA A 220 -18.93 10.89 -21.46
CA ALA A 220 -18.75 9.48 -21.75
C ALA A 220 -18.00 9.32 -23.10
N LEU A 221 -16.96 8.47 -23.16
CA LEU A 221 -16.22 8.28 -24.42
C LEU A 221 -17.11 7.65 -25.50
N SER A 222 -16.86 7.99 -26.77
CA SER A 222 -17.56 7.37 -27.90
C SER A 222 -17.21 5.89 -28.02
N ARG A 223 -18.03 5.13 -28.76
CA ARG A 223 -17.83 3.69 -28.96
C ARG A 223 -16.52 3.43 -29.71
N GLU A 224 -16.24 4.17 -30.78
CA GLU A 224 -14.99 3.98 -31.55
C GLU A 224 -13.76 4.20 -30.66
N ALA A 225 -13.77 5.23 -29.82
CA ALA A 225 -12.66 5.53 -28.92
C ALA A 225 -12.44 4.43 -27.87
N LEU A 226 -13.52 3.79 -27.37
CA LEU A 226 -13.41 2.66 -26.43
C LEU A 226 -12.86 1.40 -27.13
N THR A 227 -13.28 1.12 -28.37
CA THR A 227 -12.75 0.01 -29.15
C THR A 227 -11.27 0.20 -29.48
N GLU A 228 -10.88 1.41 -29.89
CA GLU A 228 -9.48 1.76 -30.16
C GLU A 228 -8.61 1.61 -28.90
N ASN A 229 -9.12 2.03 -27.74
CA ASN A 229 -8.42 1.83 -26.47
C ASN A 229 -8.23 0.34 -26.16
N VAL A 230 -9.24 -0.50 -26.35
CA VAL A 230 -9.11 -1.96 -26.12
C VAL A 230 -8.12 -2.60 -27.10
N LYS A 231 -8.16 -2.21 -28.39
CA LYS A 231 -7.21 -2.72 -29.40
C LYS A 231 -5.76 -2.32 -29.08
N LYS A 232 -5.52 -1.06 -28.72
CA LYS A 232 -4.21 -0.59 -28.27
C LYS A 232 -3.69 -1.37 -27.06
N LEU A 233 -4.56 -1.72 -26.12
CA LEU A 233 -4.18 -2.53 -24.96
C LEU A 233 -3.82 -3.97 -25.35
N ILE A 234 -4.53 -4.56 -26.31
CA ILE A 234 -4.25 -5.91 -26.83
C ILE A 234 -2.93 -5.89 -27.62
N GLU A 235 -2.71 -4.90 -28.48
CA GLU A 235 -1.49 -4.75 -29.27
C GLU A 235 -0.26 -4.44 -28.40
N GLU A 236 -0.40 -3.62 -27.36
CA GLU A 236 0.66 -3.39 -26.36
C GLU A 236 0.94 -4.62 -25.49
N ALA A 237 -0.04 -5.52 -25.31
CA ALA A 237 0.18 -6.81 -24.63
C ALA A 237 0.89 -7.80 -25.55
N ALA A 238 0.52 -7.85 -26.83
CA ALA A 238 1.10 -8.74 -27.84
C ALA A 238 2.51 -8.33 -28.28
N SER A 239 2.81 -7.02 -28.31
CA SER A 239 4.15 -6.50 -28.65
C SER A 239 5.16 -6.60 -27.51
N LYS A 240 4.71 -6.87 -26.27
CA LYS A 240 5.58 -7.07 -25.11
C LYS A 240 6.00 -8.53 -24.98
N ASP A 241 6.71 -9.03 -25.99
CA ASP A 241 7.68 -10.10 -25.77
C ASP A 241 9.01 -9.50 -25.26
N VAL A 242 9.21 -9.68 -23.95
CA VAL A 242 10.47 -10.03 -23.26
C VAL A 242 11.52 -8.99 -22.83
N SER A 243 11.92 -7.94 -23.54
CA SER A 243 13.30 -7.45 -23.27
C SER A 243 13.58 -6.50 -22.08
N GLU A 244 12.78 -5.48 -21.76
CA GLU A 244 13.32 -4.40 -20.88
C GLU A 244 12.88 -4.41 -19.40
N ASN A 245 11.68 -4.91 -19.06
CA ASN A 245 11.22 -4.90 -17.67
C ASN A 245 11.48 -6.21 -16.90
N ILE A 246 11.87 -7.28 -17.60
CA ILE A 246 12.18 -8.57 -16.98
C ILE A 246 13.63 -8.58 -16.46
N GLN A 247 14.59 -7.93 -17.11
CA GLN A 247 16.00 -8.00 -16.69
C GLN A 247 16.27 -7.46 -15.27
N GLN A 248 15.55 -6.43 -14.80
CA GLN A 248 15.68 -5.96 -13.42
C GLN A 248 14.99 -6.86 -12.37
N ARG A 249 14.06 -7.73 -12.77
CA ARG A 249 13.37 -8.68 -11.86
C ARG A 249 13.87 -10.12 -11.97
N SER A 250 14.47 -10.50 -13.10
CA SER A 250 14.85 -11.87 -13.49
C SER A 250 16.16 -12.34 -12.89
N SER A 251 17.10 -11.44 -12.56
CA SER A 251 18.40 -11.79 -11.97
C SER A 251 18.32 -12.47 -10.58
N ARG A 252 17.11 -12.57 -9.99
CA ARG A 252 16.85 -13.27 -8.72
C ARG A 252 15.84 -14.40 -8.82
N MET A 253 15.32 -14.76 -10.00
CA MET A 253 14.24 -15.74 -10.11
C MET A 253 14.71 -17.05 -10.76
N PRO A 254 14.41 -18.21 -10.16
CA PRO A 254 14.77 -19.49 -10.75
C PRO A 254 13.96 -19.71 -12.03
N ILE A 255 14.65 -20.10 -13.11
CA ILE A 255 14.01 -20.52 -14.37
C ILE A 255 13.17 -21.77 -14.06
N LEU A 256 11.84 -21.63 -14.13
CA LEU A 256 10.86 -22.69 -13.85
C LEU A 256 10.38 -23.39 -15.13
N VAL A 257 10.50 -22.74 -16.29
CA VAL A 257 10.08 -23.29 -17.59
C VAL A 257 10.86 -24.58 -17.89
N GLY A 258 10.16 -25.64 -18.26
CA GLY A 258 10.73 -26.97 -18.54
C GLY A 258 10.89 -27.88 -17.31
N LYS A 259 10.70 -27.37 -16.09
CA LYS A 259 10.85 -28.17 -14.87
C LYS A 259 9.55 -28.87 -14.46
N LYS A 260 9.70 -30.02 -13.81
CA LYS A 260 8.62 -30.65 -13.05
C LYS A 260 8.52 -29.99 -11.69
N VAL A 261 7.31 -29.60 -11.32
CA VAL A 261 6.96 -28.91 -10.07
C VAL A 261 5.91 -29.72 -9.32
N ARG A 262 6.02 -29.78 -8.00
CA ARG A 262 4.92 -30.26 -7.15
C ARG A 262 4.11 -29.07 -6.69
N HIS A 263 2.86 -29.05 -7.07
CA HIS A 263 1.91 -28.00 -6.72
C HIS A 263 0.95 -28.54 -5.65
N THR A 264 0.92 -27.89 -4.49
CA THR A 264 0.07 -28.29 -3.36
C THR A 264 -1.20 -27.46 -3.32
N PHE A 265 -2.35 -28.15 -3.43
CA PHE A 265 -3.68 -27.59 -3.26
C PHE A 265 -4.30 -28.07 -1.94
N ASN A 266 -5.47 -27.53 -1.59
CA ASN A 266 -6.22 -27.96 -0.40
C ASN A 266 -6.63 -29.44 -0.46
N GLU A 267 -6.80 -29.99 -1.67
CA GLU A 267 -7.30 -31.34 -1.93
C GLU A 267 -6.17 -32.38 -2.10
N GLY A 268 -4.91 -31.94 -2.20
CA GLY A 268 -3.76 -32.83 -2.41
C GLY A 268 -2.58 -32.15 -3.09
N THR A 269 -1.49 -32.91 -3.26
CA THR A 269 -0.29 -32.47 -3.99
C THR A 269 -0.25 -33.15 -5.35
N PHE A 270 -0.10 -32.35 -6.40
CA PHE A 270 -0.10 -32.82 -7.79
C PHE A 270 1.23 -32.46 -8.45
N THR A 271 1.71 -33.31 -9.35
CA THR A 271 2.93 -33.06 -10.10
C THR A 271 2.57 -32.50 -11.47
N ALA A 272 3.22 -31.41 -11.86
CA ALA A 272 3.00 -30.76 -13.14
C ALA A 272 4.31 -30.43 -13.84
N LYS A 273 4.28 -30.34 -15.17
CA LYS A 273 5.37 -29.82 -15.99
C LYS A 273 5.05 -28.40 -16.40
N VAL A 274 5.96 -27.47 -16.16
CA VAL A 274 5.86 -26.08 -16.62
C VAL A 274 6.27 -26.03 -18.08
N ILE A 275 5.36 -25.63 -18.97
CA ILE A 275 5.56 -25.66 -20.43
C ILE A 275 6.21 -24.37 -20.91
N SER A 276 5.57 -23.24 -20.58
CA SER A 276 5.94 -21.92 -21.08
C SER A 276 5.40 -20.83 -20.16
N THR A 277 5.97 -19.63 -20.26
CA THR A 277 5.34 -18.42 -19.73
C THR A 277 4.21 -17.99 -20.64
N VAL A 278 3.15 -17.41 -20.06
CA VAL A 278 2.05 -16.87 -20.86
C VAL A 278 2.54 -15.65 -21.63
N PRO A 279 2.40 -15.59 -22.96
CA PRO A 279 2.76 -14.42 -23.76
C PRO A 279 2.10 -13.14 -23.21
N GLY A 280 2.88 -12.08 -23.02
CA GLY A 280 2.42 -10.81 -22.43
C GLY A 280 2.25 -10.80 -20.90
N PHE A 281 2.42 -11.94 -20.20
CA PHE A 281 2.26 -12.05 -18.75
C PHE A 281 3.41 -12.84 -18.09
N PRO A 282 4.58 -12.22 -17.85
CA PRO A 282 5.79 -12.92 -17.40
C PRO A 282 5.68 -13.54 -16.00
N ASP A 283 4.68 -13.15 -15.21
CA ASP A 283 4.42 -13.70 -13.89
C ASP A 283 3.57 -15.00 -13.96
N TYR A 284 2.94 -15.30 -15.09
CA TYR A 284 2.04 -16.44 -15.29
C TYR A 284 2.70 -17.52 -16.13
N TYR A 285 2.44 -18.78 -15.76
CA TYR A 285 3.03 -19.96 -16.36
C TYR A 285 1.95 -20.94 -16.75
N ASN A 286 2.12 -21.54 -17.92
CA ASN A 286 1.31 -22.65 -18.41
C ASN A 286 1.87 -23.97 -17.89
N LEU A 287 1.02 -24.79 -17.26
CA LEU A 287 1.34 -26.09 -16.71
C LEU A 287 0.39 -27.15 -17.25
N ILE A 288 0.91 -28.37 -17.33
CA ILE A 288 0.13 -29.60 -17.50
C ILE A 288 0.42 -30.50 -16.31
N TYR A 289 -0.62 -31.06 -15.71
CA TYR A 289 -0.47 -32.01 -14.62
C TYR A 289 -0.31 -33.44 -15.15
N ASP A 290 0.52 -34.23 -14.45
CA ASP A 290 0.87 -35.59 -14.86
C ASP A 290 -0.35 -36.55 -14.90
N ASN A 291 -1.42 -36.25 -14.15
CA ASN A 291 -2.69 -37.00 -14.18
C ASN A 291 -3.56 -36.75 -15.43
N GLU A 292 -3.14 -35.84 -16.31
CA GLU A 292 -3.80 -35.58 -17.60
C GLU A 292 -2.90 -35.94 -18.80
N LEU A 293 -1.73 -36.54 -18.56
CA LEU A 293 -0.82 -37.06 -19.59
C LEU A 293 -1.13 -38.54 -19.89
N ASP A 294 -0.88 -38.98 -21.12
CA ASP A 294 -1.01 -40.40 -21.50
C ASP A 294 0.10 -41.28 -20.86
N SER A 295 -0.01 -42.61 -21.01
CA SER A 295 0.97 -43.57 -20.48
C SER A 295 2.40 -43.39 -21.02
N GLU A 296 2.59 -42.56 -22.05
CA GLU A 296 3.89 -42.20 -22.63
C GLU A 296 4.37 -40.79 -22.21
N GLY A 297 3.60 -40.05 -21.42
CA GLY A 297 3.93 -38.70 -20.97
C GLY A 297 3.81 -37.61 -22.04
N LYS A 298 3.05 -37.87 -23.11
CA LYS A 298 2.79 -36.92 -24.21
C LYS A 298 1.48 -36.16 -23.99
N VAL A 299 1.44 -34.95 -24.56
CA VAL A 299 0.27 -34.06 -24.53
C VAL A 299 -0.70 -34.53 -25.62
N THR A 300 -1.88 -34.98 -25.23
CA THR A 300 -2.98 -35.34 -26.15
C THR A 300 -3.94 -34.16 -26.32
N ASP A 301 -4.78 -34.18 -27.35
CA ASP A 301 -5.79 -33.13 -27.65
C ASP A 301 -6.82 -32.91 -26.53
N THR A 302 -6.87 -33.80 -25.53
CA THR A 302 -7.77 -33.71 -24.37
C THR A 302 -7.12 -33.17 -23.10
N THR A 303 -5.81 -32.86 -23.14
CA THR A 303 -5.03 -32.40 -21.99
C THR A 303 -5.35 -30.95 -21.66
N ALA A 304 -5.78 -30.63 -20.44
CA ALA A 304 -6.08 -29.25 -20.07
C ALA A 304 -4.79 -28.50 -19.71
N ILE A 305 -4.61 -27.31 -20.30
CA ILE A 305 -3.51 -26.42 -19.94
C ILE A 305 -4.01 -25.49 -18.83
N TYR A 306 -3.28 -25.49 -17.72
CA TYR A 306 -3.59 -24.64 -16.59
C TYR A 306 -2.63 -23.45 -16.53
N THR A 307 -3.15 -22.29 -16.15
CA THR A 307 -2.35 -21.06 -16.06
C THR A 307 -2.31 -20.56 -14.63
N TYR A 308 -1.12 -20.54 -14.02
CA TYR A 308 -0.93 -20.14 -12.62
C TYR A 308 0.18 -19.11 -12.46
N ARG A 309 0.09 -18.32 -11.38
CA ARG A 309 1.13 -17.38 -10.98
C ARG A 309 2.15 -18.04 -10.06
N LEU A 310 2.90 -19.00 -10.61
CA LEU A 310 3.79 -19.90 -9.87
C LEU A 310 4.82 -19.21 -8.96
N LEU A 311 5.18 -17.97 -9.25
CA LEU A 311 6.12 -17.21 -8.44
C LEU A 311 5.54 -16.79 -7.08
N GLU A 312 4.22 -16.57 -7.00
CA GLU A 312 3.56 -16.33 -5.71
C GLU A 312 3.46 -17.62 -4.91
N ASP A 313 3.18 -18.74 -5.58
CA ASP A 313 3.11 -20.07 -4.96
C ASP A 313 4.49 -20.56 -4.48
N TYR A 314 5.55 -20.28 -5.22
CA TYR A 314 6.94 -20.54 -4.80
C TYR A 314 7.33 -19.71 -3.57
N ARG A 315 6.97 -18.42 -3.51
CA ARG A 315 7.20 -17.57 -2.33
C ARG A 315 6.36 -18.00 -1.13
N ALA A 316 5.17 -18.52 -1.37
CA ALA A 316 4.27 -19.06 -0.37
C ALA A 316 4.60 -20.50 0.06
N LYS A 317 5.68 -21.11 -0.49
CA LYS A 317 6.08 -22.51 -0.26
C LYS A 317 4.99 -23.54 -0.60
N LYS A 318 4.12 -23.21 -1.56
CA LYS A 318 3.11 -24.13 -2.14
C LYS A 318 3.61 -24.87 -3.37
N LEU A 319 4.77 -24.44 -3.89
CA LEU A 319 5.44 -24.99 -5.06
C LEU A 319 6.83 -25.49 -4.66
N ASP A 320 7.04 -26.81 -4.73
CA ASP A 320 8.36 -27.41 -4.53
C ASP A 320 8.93 -27.86 -5.88
N ASN A 321 10.13 -27.39 -6.23
CA ASN A 321 10.95 -28.08 -7.22
C ASN A 321 11.39 -29.41 -6.59
N THR A 322 11.24 -30.52 -7.31
CA THR A 322 11.58 -31.88 -6.85
C THR A 322 13.08 -32.14 -6.65
N GLY A 323 13.88 -31.10 -6.35
CA GLY A 323 15.33 -31.15 -6.08
C GLY A 323 15.76 -30.80 -4.64
N GLY A 324 14.85 -30.78 -3.66
CA GLY A 324 15.24 -30.56 -2.25
C GLY A 324 14.04 -30.41 -1.33
N GLY A 325 13.94 -31.28 -0.31
CA GLY A 325 12.75 -31.38 0.55
C GLY A 325 12.65 -30.35 1.67
N ARG A 326 11.41 -29.95 2.00
CA ARG A 326 10.75 -30.07 3.32
C ARG A 326 9.36 -29.41 3.29
N SER A 327 8.37 -30.15 3.79
CA SER A 327 6.92 -29.85 3.86
C SER A 327 6.53 -28.70 4.81
N LYS A 328 5.44 -27.94 4.48
CA LYS A 328 4.18 -27.78 5.28
C LYS A 328 3.23 -26.63 4.81
N THR A 329 1.98 -27.04 4.48
CA THR A 329 0.61 -26.45 4.66
C THR A 329 0.14 -25.02 4.27
N MET A 330 -0.98 -24.99 3.51
CA MET A 330 -2.28 -24.24 3.61
C MET A 330 -2.68 -23.05 2.68
N PHE A 331 -3.89 -23.22 2.07
CA PHE A 331 -4.99 -22.31 1.63
C PHE A 331 -5.03 -21.56 0.26
N GLU A 332 -6.10 -21.88 -0.49
CA GLU A 332 -6.97 -21.08 -1.41
C GLU A 332 -6.74 -21.06 -2.95
N VAL A 333 -7.87 -20.91 -3.67
CA VAL A 333 -8.41 -21.63 -4.87
C VAL A 333 -8.23 -20.91 -6.23
N LEU A 334 -8.43 -21.66 -7.34
CA LEU A 334 -9.22 -21.38 -8.58
C LEU A 334 -8.51 -21.15 -9.93
N PHE A 335 -8.72 -22.07 -10.90
CA PHE A 335 -9.40 -21.91 -12.22
C PHE A 335 -9.14 -23.15 -13.12
N LYS A 336 -10.19 -23.69 -13.77
CA LYS A 336 -10.10 -24.71 -14.83
C LYS A 336 -10.62 -24.08 -16.13
N ILE A 337 -9.78 -23.96 -17.14
CA ILE A 337 -10.17 -23.52 -18.48
C ILE A 337 -10.10 -24.73 -19.40
N ARG A 338 -11.25 -25.20 -19.89
CA ARG A 338 -11.30 -26.19 -20.98
C ARG A 338 -11.09 -25.43 -22.28
N SER A 339 -9.96 -25.63 -22.94
CA SER A 339 -9.80 -25.24 -24.34
C SER A 339 -10.25 -26.43 -25.20
N ALA A 340 -11.33 -26.28 -25.95
CA ALA A 340 -11.67 -27.19 -27.03
C ALA A 340 -10.85 -26.77 -28.26
N CYS A 341 -9.80 -27.51 -28.59
CA CYS A 341 -9.16 -27.40 -29.90
C CYS A 341 -9.99 -28.24 -30.88
N SER A 342 -10.83 -27.58 -31.67
CA SER A 342 -11.49 -28.19 -32.82
C SER A 342 -10.51 -28.21 -34.00
N CYS A 343 -9.81 -29.33 -34.18
CA CYS A 343 -9.23 -29.69 -35.47
C CYS A 343 -10.23 -30.59 -36.20
N THR A 344 -11.11 -29.99 -36.99
CA THR A 344 -11.89 -30.74 -38.00
C THR A 344 -10.95 -31.09 -39.16
N GLY A 345 -10.42 -32.31 -39.12
CA GLY A 345 -9.82 -32.99 -40.26
C GLY A 345 -10.86 -33.84 -40.96
N SER A 346 -11.02 -33.60 -42.26
CA SER A 346 -11.99 -34.15 -43.19
C SER A 346 -12.05 -35.68 -43.23
N THR A 347 -13.26 -36.23 -43.40
CA THR A 347 -13.47 -37.46 -44.18
C THR A 347 -14.84 -37.35 -44.87
N ILE A 348 -14.81 -37.08 -46.17
CA ILE A 348 -15.91 -37.30 -47.11
C ILE A 348 -15.44 -38.49 -47.95
N PHE A 349 -16.22 -39.58 -47.91
CA PHE A 349 -16.20 -40.82 -48.71
C PHE A 349 -14.86 -41.52 -48.97
#